data_AF-A0A920SS11-F1
#
_entry.id   AF-A0A920SS11-F1
#
_cell.length_a   1.000
_cell.length_b   1.000
_cell.length_c   1.000
_cell.angle_alpha   90.00
_cell.angle_beta   90.00
_cell.angle_gamma   90.00
#
_symmetry.space_group_name_H-M   'P 1'
#
loop_
_entity.id
_entity.type
_entity.pdbx_description
1 polymer ?
#
loop_
_entity_poly.entity_id
_entity_poly.type
_entity_poly.pdbx_seq_one_letter_code
_entity_poly.pdbx_strand_id
1 'polypeptide(L)'
;MFWHSVGNRLLTLLSNILTDVNLTDMETCYKMIRTDLLRSLPLSTKRFGIEPELTARLAQAGARIYELPISYHGRSYSEGKKIGWKDGVSALGWILKSNLWHPHVPRWTPPLEDPWHTDLSPD
;
A
#
# COMPACT_ATOMS: atom_id res chain seq x y z
N MET A 1 -9.61 -2.41 -20.00
CA MET A 1 -9.62 -3.18 -18.74
C MET A 1 -8.48 -4.18 -18.66
N PHE A 2 -8.35 -5.12 -19.61
CA PHE A 2 -7.30 -6.17 -19.59
C PHE A 2 -5.88 -5.64 -19.39
N TRP A 3 -5.40 -4.74 -20.27
CA TRP A 3 -4.04 -4.18 -20.17
C TRP A 3 -3.76 -3.41 -18.88
N HIS A 4 -4.80 -2.85 -18.23
CA HIS A 4 -4.64 -2.23 -16.92
C HIS A 4 -4.45 -3.26 -15.83
N SER A 5 -5.22 -4.36 -15.89
CA SER A 5 -5.05 -5.47 -14.95
C SER A 5 -3.66 -6.08 -15.09
N VAL A 6 -3.16 -6.24 -16.32
CA VAL A 6 -1.77 -6.69 -16.57
C VAL A 6 -0.75 -5.70 -16.00
N GLY A 7 -0.94 -4.39 -16.23
CA GLY A 7 -0.08 -3.34 -15.67
C GLY A 7 -0.05 -3.35 -14.14
N ASN A 8 -1.21 -3.40 -13.49
CA ASN A 8 -1.31 -3.45 -12.03
C ASN A 8 -0.66 -4.72 -11.47
N ARG A 9 -0.83 -5.87 -12.12
CA ARG A 9 -0.16 -7.13 -11.73
C ARG A 9 1.35 -7.03 -11.84
N LEU A 10 1.87 -6.39 -12.89
CA LEU A 10 3.30 -6.14 -13.04
C LEU A 10 3.84 -5.23 -11.94
N LEU A 11 3.14 -4.12 -11.64
CA LEU A 11 3.52 -3.22 -10.55
C LEU A 11 3.49 -3.93 -9.19
N THR A 12 2.46 -4.75 -8.94
CA THR A 12 2.34 -5.56 -7.72
C THR A 12 3.49 -6.56 -7.61
N LEU A 13 3.82 -7.27 -8.70
CA LEU A 13 4.95 -8.19 -8.72
C LEU A 13 6.28 -7.50 -8.38
N LEU A 14 6.55 -6.34 -8.99
CA LEU A 14 7.76 -5.58 -8.73
C LEU A 14 7.82 -5.05 -7.29
N SER A 15 6.69 -4.59 -6.75
CA SER A 15 6.57 -4.22 -5.35
C SER A 15 6.90 -5.40 -4.44
N ASN A 16 6.27 -6.55 -4.67
CA ASN A 16 6.48 -7.77 -3.88
C ASN A 16 7.95 -8.22 -3.90
N ILE A 17 8.61 -8.20 -5.05
CA ILE A 17 10.04 -8.55 -5.18
C ILE A 17 10.92 -7.65 -4.30
N LEU A 18 10.64 -6.34 -4.24
CA LEU A 18 11.49 -5.40 -3.52
C LEU A 18 11.16 -5.31 -2.03
N THR A 19 9.93 -5.61 -1.65
CA THR A 19 9.45 -5.51 -0.26
C THR A 19 9.40 -6.85 0.46
N ASP A 20 9.57 -7.95 -0.26
CA ASP A 20 9.41 -9.33 0.24
C ASP A 20 8.04 -9.59 0.89
N VAL A 21 6.99 -8.96 0.33
CA VAL A 21 5.59 -9.20 0.71
C VAL A 21 4.86 -9.94 -0.41
N ASN A 22 3.76 -10.60 -0.08
CA ASN A 22 2.97 -11.37 -1.05
C ASN A 22 1.54 -10.82 -1.15
N LEU A 23 1.37 -9.72 -1.87
CA LEU A 23 0.06 -9.10 -2.16
C LEU A 23 -0.45 -9.52 -3.54
N THR A 24 -1.77 -9.69 -3.70
CA THR A 24 -2.39 -9.95 -5.00
C THR A 24 -2.70 -8.66 -5.76
N ASP A 25 -2.94 -7.57 -5.04
CA ASP A 25 -3.00 -6.22 -5.58
C ASP A 25 -2.37 -5.23 -4.59
N MET A 26 -1.37 -4.47 -5.04
CA MET A 26 -0.76 -3.43 -4.22
C MET A 26 -1.51 -2.09 -4.36
N GLU A 27 -2.12 -1.82 -5.53
CA GLU A 27 -2.77 -0.57 -5.93
C GLU A 27 -4.28 -0.59 -5.62
N THR A 28 -4.62 -1.16 -4.47
CA THR A 28 -6.01 -1.42 -4.02
C THR A 28 -6.83 -0.16 -3.77
N CYS A 29 -6.19 1.00 -3.60
CA CYS A 29 -6.83 2.27 -3.23
C CYS A 29 -7.59 2.22 -1.90
N TYR A 30 -7.48 1.14 -1.12
CA TYR A 30 -8.11 0.97 0.18
C TYR A 30 -7.16 0.22 1.11
N LYS A 31 -6.54 0.94 2.05
CA LYS A 31 -5.66 0.38 3.08
C LYS A 31 -6.10 0.90 4.44
N MET A 32 -6.30 -0.01 5.38
CA MET A 32 -6.57 0.32 6.78
C MET A 32 -5.32 0.04 7.60
N ILE A 33 -4.87 1.04 8.35
CA ILE A 33 -3.60 1.01 9.06
C ILE A 33 -3.83 1.58 10.45
N ARG A 34 -3.19 0.98 11.46
CA ARG A 34 -3.20 1.56 12.80
C ARG A 34 -2.60 2.96 12.80
N THR A 35 -3.24 3.87 13.52
CA THR A 35 -2.84 5.28 13.55
C THR A 35 -1.42 5.51 14.07
N ASP A 36 -1.01 4.76 15.10
CA ASP A 36 0.33 4.82 15.69
C ASP A 36 1.41 4.38 14.70
N LEU A 37 1.21 3.26 14.01
CA LEU A 37 2.06 2.79 12.93
C LEU A 37 2.12 3.82 11.81
N LEU A 38 0.98 4.29 11.30
CA LEU A 38 0.93 5.26 10.20
C LEU A 38 1.71 6.55 10.51
N ARG A 39 1.58 7.06 11.74
CA ARG A 39 2.29 8.28 12.18
C ARG A 39 3.80 8.11 12.30
N SER A 40 4.30 6.88 12.46
CA SER A 40 5.74 6.60 12.48
C SER A 40 6.37 6.53 11.08
N LEU A 41 5.57 6.40 10.02
CA LEU A 41 6.10 6.22 8.67
C LEU A 41 6.49 7.57 8.05
N PRO A 42 7.71 7.70 7.49
CA PRO A 42 8.15 8.91 6.81
C PRO A 42 7.56 8.96 5.38
N LEU A 43 6.27 9.25 5.27
CA LEU A 43 5.57 9.38 4.00
C LEU A 43 5.77 10.78 3.41
N SER A 44 6.06 10.85 2.12
CA SER A 44 6.39 12.11 1.44
C SER A 44 5.73 12.26 0.07
N THR A 45 5.28 11.14 -0.50
CA THR A 45 4.75 11.09 -1.86
C THR A 45 3.34 11.66 -1.94
N LYS A 46 3.00 12.12 -3.15
CA LYS A 46 1.69 12.65 -3.51
C LYS A 46 1.12 11.84 -4.66
N ARG A 47 -0.21 11.90 -4.82
CA ARG A 47 -0.95 11.20 -5.90
C ARG A 47 -0.72 9.68 -5.81
N PHE A 48 -0.59 9.00 -6.96
CA PHE A 48 -0.40 7.56 -7.06
C PHE A 48 0.88 7.02 -6.40
N GLY A 49 1.85 7.87 -6.08
CA GLY A 49 3.07 7.40 -5.39
C GLY A 49 2.85 6.93 -3.95
N ILE A 50 1.71 7.29 -3.35
CA ILE A 50 1.42 6.96 -1.95
C ILE A 50 1.24 5.48 -1.73
N GLU A 51 0.59 4.76 -2.66
CA GLU A 51 0.33 3.32 -2.52
C GLU A 51 1.64 2.50 -2.53
N PRO A 52 2.57 2.71 -3.48
CA PRO A 52 3.90 2.09 -3.44
C PRO A 52 4.71 2.47 -2.20
N GLU A 53 4.79 3.76 -1.85
CA GLU A 53 5.58 4.21 -0.71
C GLU A 53 5.04 3.61 0.58
N LEU A 54 3.74 3.70 0.81
CA LEU A 54 3.09 3.17 2.01
C LEU A 54 3.31 1.67 2.14
N THR A 55 3.18 0.91 1.06
CA THR A 55 3.43 -0.55 1.06
C THR A 55 4.88 -0.86 1.42
N ALA A 56 5.85 -0.15 0.82
CA ALA A 56 7.26 -0.33 1.13
C ALA A 56 7.60 0.04 2.58
N ARG A 57 7.04 1.15 3.10
CA ARG A 57 7.24 1.59 4.48
C ARG A 57 6.65 0.61 5.49
N LEU A 58 5.47 0.04 5.21
CA LEU A 58 4.85 -0.99 6.05
C LEU A 58 5.68 -2.27 6.08
N ALA A 59 6.20 -2.72 4.93
CA ALA A 59 7.08 -3.88 4.84
C ALA A 59 8.38 -3.66 5.63
N GLN A 60 9.05 -2.50 5.45
CA GLN A 60 10.26 -2.13 6.19
C GLN A 60 10.01 -2.05 7.72
N ALA A 61 8.85 -1.54 8.13
CA ALA A 61 8.44 -1.49 9.53
C ALA A 61 8.17 -2.86 10.15
N GLY A 62 8.13 -3.94 9.35
CA GLY A 62 7.78 -5.29 9.81
C GLY A 62 6.30 -5.41 10.17
N ALA A 63 5.44 -4.60 9.56
CA ALA A 63 4.00 -4.66 9.80
C ALA A 63 3.41 -5.99 9.31
N ARG A 64 2.44 -6.53 10.04
CA ARG A 64 1.65 -7.68 9.57
C ARG A 64 0.58 -7.17 8.61
N ILE A 65 0.66 -7.60 7.36
CA ILE A 65 -0.26 -7.17 6.30
C ILE A 65 -1.22 -8.31 6.00
N TYR A 66 -2.52 -8.00 6.01
CA TYR A 66 -3.57 -8.93 5.63
C TYR A 66 -4.32 -8.37 4.43
N GLU A 67 -4.58 -9.24 3.46
CA GLU A 67 -5.38 -8.90 2.28
C GLU A 67 -6.79 -9.46 2.46
N LEU A 68 -7.79 -8.60 2.28
CA LEU A 68 -9.19 -8.97 2.32
C LEU A 68 -9.78 -8.88 0.91
N PRO A 69 -10.49 -9.92 0.44
CA PRO A 69 -11.08 -9.90 -0.88
C PRO A 69 -12.17 -8.83 -0.97
N ILE A 70 -12.10 -7.99 -1.99
CA ILE A 70 -13.13 -6.98 -2.30
C ILE A 70 -13.66 -7.19 -3.71
N SER A 71 -14.93 -6.86 -3.91
CA SER A 71 -15.54 -6.80 -5.25
C SER A 71 -15.53 -5.36 -5.75
N TYR A 72 -14.85 -5.11 -6.86
CA TYR A 72 -14.74 -3.78 -7.46
C TYR A 72 -15.37 -3.73 -8.86
N HIS A 73 -16.29 -2.78 -9.06
CA HIS A 73 -16.86 -2.47 -10.37
C HIS A 73 -16.11 -1.29 -10.97
N GLY A 74 -15.13 -1.58 -11.82
CA GLY A 74 -14.30 -0.55 -12.43
C GLY A 74 -15.02 0.21 -13.53
N ARG A 75 -14.74 1.53 -13.59
CA ARG A 75 -15.16 2.38 -14.71
C ARG A 75 -14.36 2.06 -15.97
N SER A 76 -15.05 2.00 -17.10
CA SER A 76 -14.46 1.93 -18.43
C SER A 76 -13.83 3.25 -18.85
N TYR A 77 -13.06 3.23 -19.94
CA TYR A 77 -12.50 4.45 -20.53
C TYR A 77 -13.58 5.41 -21.02
N SER A 78 -14.67 4.89 -21.58
CA SER A 78 -15.84 5.66 -22.01
C SER A 78 -16.59 6.32 -20.84
N GLU A 79 -16.51 5.75 -19.64
CA GLU A 79 -17.07 6.33 -18.40
C GLU A 79 -16.12 7.33 -17.71
N GLY A 80 -15.07 7.78 -18.41
CA GLY A 80 -14.17 8.83 -17.95
C GLY A 80 -13.05 8.36 -17.02
N LYS A 81 -12.54 7.13 -17.20
CA LYS A 81 -11.32 6.69 -16.52
C LYS A 81 -10.14 7.60 -16.93
N LYS A 82 -9.60 8.35 -15.97
CA LYS A 82 -8.52 9.34 -16.18
C LYS A 82 -7.10 8.78 -16.03
N ILE A 83 -6.95 7.48 -15.78
CA ILE A 83 -5.66 6.82 -15.54
C ILE A 83 -5.02 6.46 -16.89
N GLY A 84 -3.75 6.85 -17.06
CA GLY A 84 -2.97 6.59 -18.27
C GLY A 84 -1.64 5.89 -17.99
N TRP A 85 -0.91 5.57 -19.06
CA TRP A 85 0.40 4.90 -18.97
C TRP A 85 1.45 5.73 -18.23
N LYS A 86 1.34 7.06 -18.25
CA LYS A 86 2.21 7.97 -17.49
C LYS A 86 2.10 7.76 -15.99
N ASP A 87 0.89 7.45 -15.49
CA ASP A 87 0.67 7.14 -14.08
C ASP A 87 1.37 5.82 -13.70
N GLY A 88 1.33 4.81 -14.58
CA GLY A 88 2.03 3.54 -14.40
C GLY A 88 3.56 3.68 -14.38
N VAL A 89 4.13 4.50 -15.27
CA VAL A 89 5.58 4.81 -15.26
C VAL A 89 5.95 5.56 -13.98
N SER A 90 5.11 6.51 -13.54
CA SER A 90 5.33 7.19 -12.27
C SER A 90 5.28 6.22 -11.09
N ALA A 91 4.32 5.29 -11.05
CA ALA A 91 4.20 4.29 -10.00
C ALA A 91 5.44 3.40 -9.93
N LEU A 92 5.95 2.94 -11.08
CA LEU A 92 7.20 2.18 -11.15
C LEU A 92 8.39 2.97 -10.57
N GLY A 93 8.49 4.27 -10.91
CA GLY A 93 9.51 5.15 -10.34
C GLY A 93 9.40 5.25 -8.82
N TRP A 94 8.18 5.29 -8.26
CA TRP A 94 7.95 5.31 -6.82
C TRP A 94 8.24 3.98 -6.14
N ILE A 95 7.93 2.85 -6.78
CA ILE A 95 8.31 1.51 -6.29
C ILE A 95 9.84 1.43 -6.13
N LEU A 96 10.59 1.79 -7.16
CA LEU A 96 12.05 1.81 -7.08
C LEU A 96 12.54 2.82 -6.04
N LYS A 97 11.94 4.02 -6.03
CA LYS A 97 12.36 5.10 -5.12
C LYS A 97 12.21 4.73 -3.64
N SER A 98 11.04 4.21 -3.28
CA SER A 98 10.69 3.89 -1.89
C SER A 98 11.45 2.71 -1.32
N ASN A 99 11.88 1.77 -2.18
CA ASN A 99 12.63 0.59 -1.76
C ASN A 99 14.15 0.82 -1.76
N LEU A 100 14.69 1.61 -2.70
CA LEU A 100 16.14 1.75 -2.86
C LEU A 100 16.75 2.98 -2.16
N TRP A 101 15.96 4.01 -1.84
CA TRP A 101 16.47 5.24 -1.23
C TRP A 101 15.98 5.45 0.21
N HIS A 102 16.82 6.14 0.99
CA HIS A 102 16.52 6.58 2.36
C HIS A 102 15.31 7.54 2.39
N PRO A 103 14.59 7.65 3.53
CA PRO A 103 14.87 7.01 4.84
C PRO A 103 14.56 5.52 4.84
N HIS A 104 15.14 4.75 5.77
CA HIS A 104 14.65 3.40 6.08
C HIS A 104 13.82 3.48 7.35
N VAL A 105 12.71 2.75 7.39
CA VAL A 105 11.84 2.74 8.56
C VAL A 105 12.39 1.74 9.57
N PRO A 106 12.59 2.12 10.85
CA PRO A 106 12.91 1.16 11.89
C PRO A 106 11.74 0.19 12.07
N ARG A 107 12.01 -1.02 12.59
CA ARG A 107 10.93 -1.95 12.92
C ARG A 107 9.98 -1.31 13.93
N TRP A 108 8.71 -1.36 13.63
CA TRP A 108 7.66 -0.86 14.50
C TRP A 108 7.27 -1.93 15.52
N THR A 109 7.13 -1.51 16.77
CA THR A 109 6.64 -2.35 17.87
C THR A 109 5.24 -1.91 18.25
N PRO A 110 4.25 -2.83 18.28
CA PRO A 110 2.93 -2.49 18.78
C PRO A 110 3.00 -2.07 20.26
N PRO A 111 2.14 -1.14 20.70
CA PRO A 111 1.98 -0.83 22.11
C PRO A 111 1.56 -2.08 22.89
N LEU A 112 2.00 -2.13 24.16
CA LEU A 112 1.77 -3.27 25.06
C LEU A 112 0.29 -3.47 25.38
N GLU A 113 -0.45 -2.38 25.51
CA GLU A 113 -1.89 -2.38 25.70
C GLU A 113 -2.59 -2.13 24.37
N ASP A 114 -3.57 -2.97 24.05
CA ASP A 114 -4.42 -2.74 22.91
C ASP A 114 -5.47 -1.68 23.28
N PRO A 115 -5.47 -0.50 22.65
CA PRO A 115 -6.44 0.56 22.93
C PRO A 115 -7.89 0.15 22.61
N TRP A 116 -8.11 -1.00 21.95
CA TRP A 116 -9.42 -1.54 21.63
C TRP A 116 -9.88 -2.64 22.60
N HIS A 117 -9.07 -3.00 23.60
CA HIS A 117 -9.41 -3.96 24.66
C HIS A 117 -9.92 -3.32 25.95
N THR A 118 -10.16 -2.01 25.97
CA THR A 118 -10.82 -1.32 27.09
C THR A 118 -12.28 -1.78 27.22
N ASP A 119 -12.51 -2.63 28.22
CA ASP A 119 -13.78 -2.89 28.90
C ASP A 119 -14.99 -3.20 28.00
N LEU A 120 -15.01 -4.41 27.44
CA LEU A 120 -16.29 -5.13 27.27
C LEU A 120 -16.78 -5.63 28.64
N SER A 121 -16.95 -4.71 29.60
CA SER A 121 -17.74 -5.00 30.81
C SER A 121 -19.20 -5.04 30.38
N PRO A 122 -19.92 -6.15 30.60
CA PRO A 122 -21.37 -6.15 30.40
C PRO A 122 -21.99 -5.33 31.53
N ASP A 123 -22.38 -4.10 31.23
CA ASP A 123 -23.38 -3.36 32.03
C ASP A 123 -24.77 -4.01 31.87
#